data_AF-A0A7J7LXJ2-F1
#
_entry.id   AF-A0A7J7LXJ2-F1
#
_cell.length_a   1.000
_cell.length_b   1.000
_cell.length_c   1.000
_cell.angle_alpha   90.00
_cell.angle_beta   90.00
_cell.angle_gamma   90.00
#
_symmetry.space_group_name_H-M   'P 1'
#
loop_
_entity.id
_entity.type
_entity.pdbx_description
1 polymer ?
#
loop_
_entity_poly.entity_id
_entity_poly.type
_entity_poly.pdbx_seq_one_letter_code
_entity_poly.pdbx_strand_id
1 'polypeptide(L)'
;LKQIGFSRPQIAKYVSSNPFFLTHSLKAQTIPSFDYLKTFLITNENVAIILRRSTWILNSNHQKLALSKATWEAKMEIFRSYGFSENELISMFRNSPKFMRISEKKLKSGLYFFINKLELEPSYLVKYASLLTCSLERGLFQGGHFFKVYSPRAS
;
A
#
# COMPACT_ATOMS: atom_id res chain seq x y z
N LEU A 1 12.36 -16.29 7.64
CA LEU A 1 12.63 -15.67 6.33
C LEU A 1 13.13 -16.67 5.27
N LYS A 2 14.16 -17.49 5.54
CA LYS A 2 14.59 -18.53 4.58
C LYS A 2 13.48 -19.54 4.23
N GLN A 3 12.73 -20.01 5.24
CA GLN A 3 11.57 -20.91 5.06
C GLN A 3 10.41 -20.31 4.25
N ILE A 4 10.37 -18.98 4.09
CA ILE A 4 9.34 -18.26 3.34
C ILE A 4 9.88 -17.71 2.00
N GLY A 5 11.01 -18.23 1.52
CA GLY A 5 11.53 -17.97 0.17
C GLY A 5 12.53 -16.82 0.03
N PHE A 6 13.00 -16.22 1.12
CA PHE A 6 14.00 -15.15 1.04
C PHE A 6 15.42 -15.71 0.92
N SER A 7 16.21 -15.14 0.01
CA SER A 7 17.65 -15.42 -0.13
C SER A 7 18.46 -14.76 0.99
N ARG A 8 19.67 -15.29 1.27
CA ARG A 8 20.58 -14.73 2.29
C ARG A 8 20.88 -13.22 2.08
N PRO A 9 21.19 -12.73 0.86
CA PRO A 9 21.42 -11.30 0.64
C PRO A 9 20.19 -10.43 0.92
N GLN A 10 18.99 -10.92 0.57
CA GLN A 10 17.74 -10.23 0.86
C GLN A 10 17.48 -10.12 2.36
N ILE A 11 17.75 -11.19 3.12
CA ILE A 11 17.62 -11.21 4.58
C ILE A 11 18.60 -10.21 5.20
N ALA A 12 19.87 -10.21 4.79
CA ALA A 12 20.89 -9.31 5.32
C ALA A 12 20.52 -7.84 5.10
N LYS A 13 20.15 -7.48 3.87
CA LYS A 13 19.70 -6.11 3.52
C LYS A 13 18.46 -5.70 4.30
N TYR A 14 17.55 -6.63 4.55
CA TYR A 14 16.32 -6.36 5.28
C TYR A 14 16.58 -6.03 6.75
N VAL A 15 17.39 -6.85 7.43
CA VAL A 15 17.76 -6.67 8.83
C VAL A 15 18.57 -5.38 9.01
N SER A 16 19.52 -5.09 8.11
CA SER A 16 20.34 -3.87 8.20
C SER A 16 19.53 -2.58 8.01
N SER A 17 18.48 -2.62 7.19
CA SER A 17 17.64 -1.44 6.90
C SER A 17 16.57 -1.21 7.96
N ASN A 18 16.32 -2.18 8.84
CA ASN A 18 15.34 -2.08 9.90
C ASN A 18 15.78 -2.89 11.14
N PRO A 19 16.69 -2.35 11.97
CA PRO A 19 17.20 -3.07 13.14
C PRO A 19 16.11 -3.46 14.15
N PHE A 20 15.04 -2.65 14.24
CA PHE A 20 13.85 -2.91 15.07
C PHE A 20 13.06 -4.16 14.64
N PHE A 21 13.35 -4.72 13.47
CA PHE A 21 12.81 -6.02 13.07
C PHE A 21 13.27 -7.17 13.98
N LEU A 22 14.41 -7.01 14.66
CA LEU A 22 14.95 -8.01 15.59
C LEU A 22 14.35 -7.90 17.00
N THR A 23 13.67 -6.79 17.33
CA THR A 23 13.12 -6.54 18.67
C THR A 23 11.76 -7.19 18.89
N HIS A 24 11.10 -7.69 17.84
CA HIS A 24 9.84 -8.42 17.91
C HIS A 24 10.02 -9.88 17.48
N SER A 25 9.22 -10.80 18.04
CA SER A 25 9.32 -12.23 17.73
C SER A 25 8.94 -12.52 16.27
N LEU A 26 9.98 -12.64 15.44
CA LEU A 26 10.00 -13.11 14.05
C LEU A 26 9.05 -14.29 13.79
N LYS A 27 9.05 -15.31 14.63
CA LYS A 27 8.20 -16.51 14.44
C LYS A 27 6.73 -16.21 14.71
N ALA A 28 6.42 -15.38 15.70
CA ALA A 28 5.06 -15.13 16.14
C ALA A 28 4.30 -14.16 15.22
N GLN A 29 4.99 -13.26 14.51
CA GLN A 29 4.34 -12.23 13.67
C GLN A 29 4.64 -12.38 12.19
N THR A 30 5.87 -12.74 11.79
CA THR A 30 6.26 -12.72 10.36
C THR A 30 5.64 -13.85 9.56
N ILE A 31 5.46 -15.04 10.15
CA ILE A 31 4.83 -16.18 9.45
C ILE A 31 3.34 -15.91 9.20
N PRO A 32 2.53 -15.54 10.21
CA PRO A 32 1.13 -15.17 9.98
C PRO A 32 0.97 -14.00 9.01
N SER A 33 1.80 -12.96 9.11
CA SER A 33 1.73 -11.85 8.17
C SER A 33 2.06 -12.26 6.74
N PHE A 34 2.98 -13.19 6.54
CA PHE A 34 3.36 -13.69 5.22
C PHE A 34 2.24 -14.52 4.59
N ASP A 35 1.71 -15.51 5.32
CA ASP A 35 0.60 -16.34 4.85
C ASP A 35 -0.64 -15.50 4.56
N TYR A 36 -0.89 -14.49 5.39
CA TYR A 36 -1.97 -13.55 5.17
C TYR A 36 -1.79 -12.72 3.89
N LEU A 37 -0.59 -12.21 3.61
CA LEU A 37 -0.32 -11.44 2.39
C LEU A 37 -0.44 -12.30 1.12
N LYS A 38 -0.14 -13.60 1.18
CA LYS A 38 -0.32 -14.51 0.03
C LYS A 38 -1.77 -14.61 -0.41
N THR A 39 -2.72 -14.46 0.50
CA THR A 39 -4.15 -14.47 0.15
C THR A 39 -4.52 -13.36 -0.84
N PHE A 40 -3.71 -12.31 -0.92
CA PHE A 40 -3.93 -11.16 -1.80
C PHE A 40 -2.92 -11.06 -2.95
N LEU A 41 -1.65 -11.44 -2.72
CA LEU A 41 -0.54 -11.14 -3.63
C LEU A 41 -0.14 -12.27 -4.56
N ILE A 42 -0.71 -13.46 -4.36
CA ILE A 42 -0.55 -14.69 -5.14
C ILE A 42 0.89 -15.26 -5.15
N THR A 43 1.93 -14.43 -5.22
CA THR A 43 3.34 -14.85 -5.36
C THR A 43 4.21 -14.46 -4.16
N ASN A 44 5.17 -15.33 -3.81
CA ASN A 44 6.14 -15.06 -2.74
C ASN A 44 7.02 -13.83 -3.05
N GLU A 45 7.30 -13.56 -4.33
CA GLU A 45 8.10 -12.41 -4.75
C GLU A 45 7.40 -11.08 -4.44
N ASN A 46 6.10 -10.99 -4.73
CA ASN A 46 5.30 -9.80 -4.40
C ASN A 46 5.30 -9.54 -2.89
N VAL A 47 5.12 -10.61 -2.10
CA VAL A 47 5.17 -10.51 -0.63
C VAL A 47 6.54 -10.01 -0.17
N ALA A 48 7.64 -10.54 -0.73
CA ALA A 48 8.99 -10.12 -0.36
C ALA A 48 9.26 -8.64 -0.66
N ILE A 49 8.75 -8.13 -1.78
CA ILE A 49 8.88 -6.72 -2.16
C ILE A 49 8.11 -5.80 -1.21
N ILE A 50 6.88 -6.19 -0.83
CA ILE A 50 6.07 -5.43 0.12
C ILE A 50 6.72 -5.40 1.50
N LEU A 51 7.18 -6.56 1.99
CA LEU A 51 7.84 -6.63 3.29
C LEU A 51 9.06 -5.71 3.35
N ARG A 52 9.84 -5.63 2.26
CA ARG A 52 10.98 -4.70 2.12
C ARG A 52 10.56 -3.23 2.10
N ARG A 53 9.48 -2.89 1.38
CA ARG A 53 9.05 -1.49 1.17
C ARG A 53 8.19 -0.95 2.30
N SER A 54 7.61 -1.81 3.12
CA SER A 54 6.60 -1.44 4.11
C SER A 54 6.70 -2.30 5.35
N THR A 55 7.65 -1.93 6.20
CA THR A 55 7.90 -2.55 7.51
C THR A 55 6.68 -2.47 8.44
N TRP A 56 5.79 -1.48 8.24
CA TRP A 56 4.56 -1.34 9.01
C TRP A 56 3.59 -2.52 8.86
N ILE A 57 3.64 -3.26 7.74
CA ILE A 57 2.77 -4.42 7.49
C ILE A 57 3.06 -5.58 8.45
N LEU A 58 4.28 -5.63 8.99
CA LEU A 58 4.65 -6.63 9.98
C LEU A 58 4.13 -6.33 11.39
N ASN A 59 3.64 -5.11 11.63
CA ASN A 59 2.97 -4.81 12.88
C ASN A 59 1.56 -5.40 12.83
N SER A 60 1.37 -6.52 13.55
CA SER A 60 0.15 -7.33 13.55
C SER A 60 -1.12 -6.54 13.90
N ASN A 61 -1.03 -5.49 14.72
CA ASN A 61 -2.18 -4.64 15.06
C ASN A 61 -2.60 -3.75 13.87
N HIS A 62 -1.63 -3.16 13.16
CA HIS A 62 -1.92 -2.39 11.95
C HIS A 62 -2.37 -3.28 10.80
N GLN A 63 -1.87 -4.51 10.71
CA GLN A 63 -2.29 -5.49 9.71
C GLN A 63 -3.75 -5.91 9.89
N LYS A 64 -4.17 -6.23 11.12
CA LYS A 64 -5.56 -6.65 11.39
C LYS A 64 -6.58 -5.56 11.03
N LEU A 65 -6.25 -4.29 11.27
CA LEU A 65 -7.15 -3.17 11.00
C LEU A 65 -7.15 -2.77 9.53
N ALA A 66 -5.97 -2.58 8.93
CA ALA A 66 -5.84 -2.01 7.59
C ALA A 66 -5.91 -3.05 6.47
N LEU A 67 -5.61 -4.33 6.74
CA LEU A 67 -5.56 -5.40 5.75
C LEU A 67 -6.59 -6.51 6.00
N SER A 68 -7.59 -6.30 6.87
CA SER A 68 -8.66 -7.29 7.06
C SER A 68 -9.26 -7.71 5.71
N LYS A 69 -9.70 -8.97 5.54
CA LYS A 69 -10.24 -9.45 4.25
C LYS A 69 -11.42 -8.58 3.79
N ALA A 70 -12.27 -8.15 4.73
CA ALA A 70 -13.37 -7.24 4.46
C ALA A 70 -12.87 -5.85 4.03
N THR A 71 -11.89 -5.28 4.74
CA THR A 71 -11.29 -3.98 4.39
C THR A 71 -10.60 -4.02 3.02
N TRP A 72 -9.92 -5.13 2.72
CA TRP A 72 -9.31 -5.38 1.42
C TRP A 72 -10.36 -5.38 0.33
N GLU A 73 -11.36 -6.24 0.45
CA GLU A 73 -12.39 -6.39 -0.59
C GLU A 73 -13.16 -5.09 -0.80
N ALA A 74 -13.56 -4.40 0.28
CA ALA A 74 -14.25 -3.12 0.20
C ALA A 74 -13.42 -2.06 -0.54
N LYS A 75 -12.11 -2.01 -0.32
CA LYS A 75 -11.22 -1.09 -1.04
C LYS A 75 -11.00 -1.50 -2.49
N MET A 76 -10.84 -2.79 -2.77
CA MET A 76 -10.68 -3.27 -4.14
C MET A 76 -11.93 -2.99 -4.97
N GLU A 77 -13.12 -3.19 -4.40
CA GLU A 77 -14.39 -2.89 -5.07
C GLU A 77 -14.52 -1.41 -5.42
N ILE A 78 -14.03 -0.52 -4.55
CA ILE A 78 -13.95 0.91 -4.86
C ILE A 78 -13.06 1.15 -6.08
N PHE A 79 -11.94 0.45 -6.25
CA PHE A 79 -11.13 0.63 -7.45
C PHE A 79 -11.77 -0.01 -8.69
N ARG A 80 -12.39 -1.19 -8.56
CA ARG A 80 -13.10 -1.85 -9.66
C ARG A 80 -14.20 -0.96 -10.23
N SER A 81 -14.91 -0.22 -9.37
CA SER A 81 -15.93 0.73 -9.82
C SER A 81 -15.38 1.91 -10.64
N TYR A 82 -14.05 2.10 -10.66
CA TYR A 82 -13.33 3.09 -11.49
C TYR A 82 -12.55 2.43 -12.64
N GLY A 83 -12.78 1.14 -12.92
CA GLY A 83 -12.24 0.44 -14.09
C GLY A 83 -10.86 -0.19 -13.90
N PHE A 84 -10.34 -0.26 -12.67
CA PHE A 84 -9.05 -0.92 -12.41
C PHE A 84 -9.19 -2.45 -12.48
N SER A 85 -8.23 -3.10 -13.16
CA SER A 85 -8.12 -4.56 -13.21
C SER A 85 -7.41 -5.14 -11.98
N GLU A 86 -7.64 -6.42 -11.68
CA GLU A 86 -6.96 -7.12 -10.56
C GLU A 86 -5.42 -7.04 -10.64
N ASN A 87 -4.86 -7.15 -11.84
CA ASN A 87 -3.40 -7.06 -12.05
C ASN A 87 -2.87 -5.68 -11.68
N GLU A 88 -3.61 -4.61 -12.00
CA GLU A 88 -3.27 -3.24 -11.63
C GLU A 88 -3.36 -3.04 -10.12
N LEU A 89 -4.39 -3.58 -9.47
CA LEU A 89 -4.54 -3.50 -8.01
C LEU A 89 -3.41 -4.21 -7.28
N ILE A 90 -3.04 -5.41 -7.71
CA ILE A 90 -1.89 -6.15 -7.17
C ILE A 90 -0.60 -5.35 -7.37
N SER A 91 -0.41 -4.74 -8.55
CA SER A 91 0.75 -3.90 -8.85
C SER A 91 0.81 -2.65 -7.96
N MET A 92 -0.32 -1.97 -7.78
CA MET A 92 -0.44 -0.81 -6.90
C MET A 92 -0.11 -1.19 -5.45
N PHE A 93 -0.69 -2.28 -4.96
CA PHE A 93 -0.44 -2.75 -3.59
C PHE A 93 1.01 -3.15 -3.39
N ARG A 94 1.63 -3.82 -4.38
CA ARG A 94 3.07 -4.15 -4.38
C ARG A 94 3.96 -2.91 -4.27
N ASN A 95 3.59 -1.82 -4.94
CA ASN A 95 4.41 -0.61 -5.01
C ASN A 95 4.14 0.38 -3.87
N SER A 96 2.89 0.52 -3.45
CA SER A 96 2.47 1.50 -2.44
C SER A 96 1.40 0.91 -1.53
N PRO A 97 1.72 -0.06 -0.67
CA PRO A 97 0.71 -0.70 0.18
C PRO A 97 0.08 0.27 1.21
N LYS A 98 0.69 1.45 1.40
CA LYS A 98 0.22 2.49 2.32
C LYS A 98 -1.19 3.01 2.01
N PHE A 99 -1.69 2.88 0.78
CA PHE A 99 -3.09 3.28 0.49
C PHE A 99 -4.10 2.43 1.26
N MET A 100 -3.70 1.26 1.77
CA MET A 100 -4.56 0.48 2.66
C MET A 100 -4.82 1.18 4.00
N ARG A 101 -3.98 2.14 4.40
CA ARG A 101 -4.15 2.91 5.65
C ARG A 101 -5.10 4.11 5.54
N ILE A 102 -5.45 4.55 4.34
CA ILE A 102 -6.38 5.69 4.18
C ILE A 102 -7.82 5.20 4.38
N SER A 103 -8.74 6.05 4.83
CA SER A 103 -10.15 5.65 4.93
C SER A 103 -10.78 5.45 3.54
N GLU A 104 -11.83 4.63 3.45
CA GLU A 104 -12.61 4.50 2.20
C GLU A 104 -13.14 5.84 1.70
N LYS A 105 -13.58 6.72 2.61
CA LYS A 105 -14.01 8.08 2.28
C LYS A 105 -12.90 8.85 1.57
N LYS A 106 -11.67 8.85 2.11
CA LYS A 106 -10.53 9.55 1.51
C LYS A 106 -10.13 8.92 0.17
N LEU A 107 -10.19 7.59 0.06
CA LEU A 107 -9.93 6.87 -1.18
C LEU A 107 -10.92 7.28 -2.28
N LYS A 108 -12.23 7.23 -2.00
CA LYS A 108 -13.29 7.63 -2.94
C LYS A 108 -13.12 9.08 -3.39
N SER A 109 -12.88 10.00 -2.45
CA SER A 109 -12.64 11.42 -2.77
C SER A 109 -11.41 11.62 -3.64
N GLY A 110 -10.31 10.90 -3.36
CA GLY A 110 -9.09 10.96 -4.17
C GLY A 110 -9.31 10.46 -5.59
N LEU A 111 -9.93 9.28 -5.75
CA LEU A 111 -10.22 8.70 -7.06
C LEU A 111 -11.14 9.59 -7.89
N TYR A 112 -12.23 10.09 -7.30
CA TYR A 112 -13.12 11.04 -7.98
C TYR A 112 -12.37 12.30 -8.45
N PHE A 113 -11.50 12.86 -7.59
CA PHE A 113 -10.72 14.03 -7.96
C PHE A 113 -9.76 13.74 -9.13
N PHE A 114 -8.97 12.67 -9.03
CA PHE A 114 -7.97 12.37 -10.06
C PHE A 114 -8.61 11.94 -11.39
N ILE A 115 -9.61 11.07 -11.35
CA ILE A 115 -10.19 10.47 -12.56
C ILE A 115 -11.28 11.37 -13.14
N ASN A 116 -12.20 11.90 -12.34
CA ASN A 116 -13.35 12.66 -12.85
C ASN A 116 -13.10 14.16 -12.94
N LYS A 117 -12.25 14.75 -12.09
CA LYS A 117 -11.99 16.21 -12.11
C LYS A 117 -10.73 16.58 -12.88
N LEU A 118 -9.68 15.76 -12.79
CA LEU A 118 -8.44 15.97 -13.51
C LEU A 118 -8.32 15.12 -14.79
N GLU A 119 -9.34 14.30 -15.08
CA GLU A 119 -9.40 13.45 -16.28
C GLU A 119 -8.15 12.57 -16.44
N LEU A 120 -7.58 12.12 -15.30
CA LEU A 120 -6.43 11.24 -15.31
C LEU A 120 -6.85 9.81 -15.62
N GLU A 121 -6.13 9.20 -16.54
CA GLU A 121 -6.26 7.78 -16.83
C GLU A 121 -5.93 6.91 -15.61
N PRO A 122 -6.70 5.85 -15.32
CA PRO A 122 -6.42 4.90 -14.24
C PRO A 122 -4.98 4.37 -14.26
N SER A 123 -4.44 4.11 -15.45
CA SER A 123 -3.05 3.65 -15.64
C SER A 123 -1.99 4.60 -15.06
N TYR A 124 -2.27 5.91 -15.04
CA TYR A 124 -1.41 6.91 -14.40
C TYR A 124 -1.41 6.74 -12.88
N LEU A 125 -2.57 6.50 -12.29
CA LEU A 125 -2.70 6.23 -10.85
C LEU A 125 -2.08 4.90 -10.45
N VAL A 126 -2.08 3.89 -11.33
CA VAL A 126 -1.37 2.63 -11.11
C VAL A 126 0.12 2.87 -10.93
N LYS A 127 0.71 3.69 -11.80
CA LYS A 127 2.15 4.05 -11.74
C LYS A 127 2.47 4.89 -10.52
N TYR A 128 1.55 5.76 -10.09
CA TYR A 128 1.76 6.73 -9.01
C TYR A 128 0.78 6.55 -7.85
N ALA A 129 0.60 5.32 -7.38
CA ALA A 129 -0.32 4.97 -6.29
C ALA A 129 -0.04 5.73 -4.96
N SER A 130 1.15 6.32 -4.80
CA SER A 130 1.46 7.21 -3.68
C SER A 130 0.59 8.48 -3.64
N LEU A 131 0.07 8.93 -4.79
CA LEU A 131 -0.83 10.10 -4.86
C LEU A 131 -2.08 9.93 -3.99
N LEU A 132 -2.59 8.71 -3.88
CA LEU A 132 -3.75 8.37 -3.03
C LEU A 132 -3.43 8.44 -1.53
N THR A 133 -2.14 8.37 -1.18
CA THR A 133 -1.68 8.43 0.22
C THR A 133 -1.29 9.83 0.66
N CYS A 134 -1.07 10.76 -0.28
CA CYS A 134 -0.85 12.15 0.04
C CYS A 134 -2.08 12.72 0.75
N SER A 135 -1.84 13.57 1.75
CA SER A 135 -2.91 14.40 2.27
C SER A 135 -3.30 15.38 1.17
N LEU A 136 -4.47 15.15 0.58
CA LEU A 136 -5.28 16.19 -0.05
C LEU A 136 -5.75 17.16 1.05
N GLU A 137 -4.81 17.74 1.79
CA GLU A 137 -5.12 18.76 2.78
C GLU A 137 -5.41 20.04 2.02
N ARG A 138 -6.71 20.27 1.84
CA ARG A 138 -7.37 21.56 1.59
C ARG A 138 -6.55 22.50 0.71
N GLY A 139 -6.52 22.20 -0.57
CA GLY A 139 -6.06 23.12 -1.60
C GLY A 139 -7.04 23.23 -2.75
N LEU A 140 -8.36 23.11 -2.51
CA LEU A 140 -9.38 23.32 -3.54
C LEU A 140 -9.30 24.77 -4.04
N PHE A 141 -8.59 24.97 -5.15
CA PHE A 141 -8.75 26.17 -5.96
C PHE A 141 -10.14 26.14 -6.61
N GLN A 142 -11.02 27.06 -6.18
CA GLN A 142 -11.91 27.70 -7.14
C GLN A 142 -11.06 28.63 -8.02
N GLY A 143 -11.26 28.60 -9.34
CA GLY A 143 -10.85 29.72 -10.21
C GLY A 143 -9.44 29.72 -10.80
N GLY A 144 -8.82 28.55 -11.04
CA GLY A 144 -7.61 28.45 -11.88
C GLY A 144 -6.28 28.62 -11.13
N HIS A 145 -5.43 27.59 -11.26
CA HIS A 145 -3.99 27.52 -10.93
C HIS A 145 -3.53 26.93 -9.57
N PHE A 146 -3.12 25.66 -9.69
CA PHE A 146 -2.14 24.82 -8.98
C PHE A 146 -2.41 24.25 -7.57
N PHE A 147 -2.53 22.93 -7.52
CA PHE A 147 -2.42 22.11 -6.31
C PHE A 147 -0.97 21.68 -6.07
N LYS A 148 -0.38 22.11 -4.94
CA LYS A 148 0.83 21.48 -4.40
C LYS A 148 0.47 20.11 -3.85
N VAL A 149 0.96 19.05 -4.48
CA VAL A 149 0.95 17.68 -3.90
C VAL A 149 2.02 17.65 -2.80
N TYR A 150 1.62 17.79 -1.54
CA TYR A 150 2.55 17.63 -0.42
C TYR A 150 2.71 16.13 -0.08
N SER A 151 3.96 15.68 -0.01
CA SER A 151 4.35 14.37 0.51
C SER A 151 4.77 14.54 1.98
N PRO A 152 4.08 13.95 2.97
CA PRO A 152 4.51 14.06 4.35
C PRO A 152 5.60 13.02 4.62
N ARG A 153 6.86 13.43 4.48
CA ARG A 153 7.99 12.90 5.25
C ARG A 153 9.02 14.00 5.53
N ALA A 154 8.74 14.79 6.56
CA ALA A 154 9.66 15.42 7.50
C ALA A 154 8.73 15.84 8.66
N SER A 155 8.80 15.26 9.85
CA SER A 155 9.94 15.23 10.79
C SER A 155 9.80 14.05 11.72
#